data_AF-T0J2S0-F1
#
_entry.id   AF-T0J2S0-F1
#
_cell.length_a   1.000
_cell.length_b   1.000
_cell.length_c   1.000
_cell.angle_alpha   90.00
_cell.angle_beta   90.00
_cell.angle_gamma   90.00
#
_symmetry.space_group_name_H-M   'P 1'
#
loop_
_entity.id
_entity.type
_entity.pdbx_description
1 polymer ?
#
loop_
_entity_poly.entity_id
_entity_poly.type
_entity_poly.pdbx_seq_one_letter_code
_entity_poly.pdbx_strand_id
1 'polypeptide(L)'
;MAIVSAQYPPVGAKMSAISPDQPDNKVMARSRVTNGSAVLPGVDGRSTWVRRLRDLVSLHVSDLGGEDAISEAERSIIRRAATLTVELERMEAAFATAGAAQPSDLDLYQRTAGNLRRLLESVGLERRQRNVTPTLSEYAARKAAEKARAA
;
A
#
# COMPACT_ATOMS: atom_id res chain seq x y z
N MET A 1 -56.84 -5.45 27.32
CA MET A 1 -56.29 -5.89 26.02
C MET A 1 -56.72 -4.90 24.95
N ALA A 2 -55.91 -3.88 24.70
CA ALA A 2 -56.15 -2.91 23.64
C ALA A 2 -55.16 -3.20 22.51
N ILE A 3 -55.69 -3.60 21.36
CA ILE A 3 -54.91 -3.84 20.13
C ILE A 3 -54.61 -2.45 19.55
N VAL A 4 -53.39 -1.98 19.74
CA VAL A 4 -52.91 -0.72 19.14
C VAL A 4 -52.70 -0.96 17.65
N SER A 5 -53.46 -0.25 16.83
CA SER A 5 -53.34 -0.22 15.38
C SER A 5 -51.95 0.29 14.98
N ALA A 6 -51.18 -0.52 14.27
CA ALA A 6 -49.94 -0.10 13.65
C ALA A 6 -50.25 0.92 12.54
N GLN A 7 -50.00 2.20 12.83
CA GLN A 7 -50.01 3.28 11.87
C GLN A 7 -48.89 3.03 10.85
N TYR A 8 -49.23 2.58 9.65
CA TYR A 8 -48.29 2.60 8.52
C TYR A 8 -48.03 4.07 8.12
N PRO A 9 -46.77 4.48 7.89
CA PRO A 9 -46.48 5.81 7.38
C PRO A 9 -46.99 5.96 5.92
N PRO A 10 -47.36 7.19 5.50
CA PRO A 10 -47.91 7.43 4.17
C PRO A 10 -46.90 7.14 3.06
N VAL A 11 -47.39 6.48 2.00
CA VAL A 11 -46.70 6.24 0.73
C VAL A 11 -46.38 7.58 0.09
N GLY A 12 -45.09 7.94 0.02
CA GLY A 12 -44.63 9.20 -0.55
C GLY A 12 -43.23 9.65 -0.11
N ALA A 13 -42.60 9.00 0.86
CA ALA A 13 -41.21 9.26 1.18
C ALA A 13 -40.30 8.61 0.12
N LYS A 14 -39.55 9.43 -0.61
CA LYS A 14 -38.56 8.99 -1.59
C LYS A 14 -37.62 7.97 -0.92
N MET A 15 -37.66 6.72 -1.38
CA MET A 15 -36.59 5.75 -1.16
C MET A 15 -35.35 6.31 -1.86
N SER A 16 -34.51 7.05 -1.14
CA SER A 16 -33.17 7.33 -1.60
C SER A 16 -32.44 5.99 -1.65
N ALA A 17 -32.15 5.53 -2.87
CA ALA A 17 -31.30 4.39 -3.11
C ALA A 17 -30.05 4.49 -2.23
N ILE A 18 -29.73 3.41 -1.51
CA ILE A 18 -28.43 3.24 -0.87
C ILE A 18 -27.39 3.35 -2.00
N SER A 19 -26.73 4.50 -2.08
CA SER A 19 -25.67 4.74 -3.05
C SER A 19 -24.41 4.01 -2.56
N PRO A 20 -23.68 3.28 -3.42
CA PRO A 20 -22.54 2.47 -3.01
C PRO A 20 -21.24 3.28 -2.80
N ASP A 21 -21.33 4.58 -2.50
CA ASP A 21 -20.18 5.47 -2.49
C ASP A 21 -19.87 5.97 -1.07
N GLN A 22 -18.83 5.39 -0.49
CA GLN A 22 -18.26 5.78 0.80
C GLN A 22 -17.25 6.92 0.60
N PRO A 23 -17.04 7.74 1.65
CA PRO A 23 -17.15 9.18 1.56
C PRO A 23 -16.08 9.84 0.67
N ASP A 24 -16.50 10.84 -0.10
CA ASP A 24 -15.64 11.86 -0.70
C ASP A 24 -14.98 12.71 0.40
N ASN A 25 -13.99 12.11 1.07
CA ASN A 25 -13.20 12.79 2.06
C ASN A 25 -12.21 13.65 1.28
N LYS A 26 -12.53 14.95 1.17
CA LYS A 26 -11.74 15.96 0.45
C LYS A 26 -10.27 15.63 0.55
N VAL A 27 -9.56 15.54 -0.58
CA VAL A 27 -8.14 15.14 -0.64
C VAL A 27 -7.25 15.90 0.36
N MET A 28 -7.63 17.14 0.69
CA MET A 28 -6.97 18.00 1.67
C MET A 28 -7.21 17.62 3.16
N ALA A 29 -8.26 16.86 3.48
CA ALA A 29 -8.53 16.34 4.81
C ALA A 29 -7.76 15.02 5.10
N ARG A 30 -7.19 14.39 4.07
CA ARG A 30 -6.38 13.18 4.24
C ARG A 30 -5.02 13.51 4.84
N SER A 31 -4.51 12.61 5.68
CA SER A 31 -3.17 12.73 6.24
C SER A 31 -2.11 12.81 5.14
N ARG A 32 -1.05 13.58 5.40
CA ARG A 32 0.15 13.62 4.55
C ARG A 32 0.73 12.23 4.28
N VAL A 33 0.56 11.30 5.22
CA VAL A 33 1.00 9.91 5.11
C VAL A 33 0.13 9.12 4.15
N THR A 34 -1.19 9.32 4.20
CA THR A 34 -2.14 8.72 3.26
C THR A 34 -1.93 9.27 1.84
N ASN A 35 -1.63 10.56 1.71
CA ASN A 35 -1.34 11.19 0.42
C ASN A 35 0.08 10.88 -0.12
N GLY A 36 0.89 10.06 0.55
CA GLY A 36 2.25 9.70 0.12
C GLY A 36 3.31 10.80 0.27
N SER A 37 2.93 12.01 0.63
CA SER A 37 3.84 13.17 0.81
C SER A 37 4.72 13.10 2.08
N ALA A 38 4.46 12.16 2.99
CA ALA A 38 5.27 11.89 4.17
C ALA A 38 5.24 10.39 4.50
N VAL A 39 6.35 9.83 4.99
CA VAL A 39 6.38 8.42 5.43
C VAL A 39 6.07 8.30 6.91
N LEU A 40 6.68 9.17 7.71
CA LEU A 40 6.42 9.32 9.14
C LEU A 40 6.19 10.81 9.46
N PRO A 41 5.22 11.15 10.32
CA PRO A 41 5.01 12.53 10.76
C PRO A 41 6.27 13.08 11.46
N GLY A 42 6.66 14.31 11.13
CA GLY A 42 7.76 15.00 11.81
C GLY A 42 9.18 14.53 11.47
N VAL A 43 9.34 13.60 10.52
CA VAL A 43 10.66 13.08 10.12
C VAL A 43 11.11 13.73 8.79
N ASP A 44 12.39 14.12 8.70
CA ASP A 44 12.95 14.61 7.43
C ASP A 44 12.95 13.49 6.39
N GLY A 45 12.14 13.67 5.35
CA GLY A 45 12.02 12.75 4.23
C GLY A 45 13.29 12.60 3.40
N ARG A 46 14.30 13.46 3.55
CA ARG A 46 15.56 13.40 2.80
C ARG A 46 16.65 12.60 3.52
N SER A 47 16.42 12.18 4.75
CA SER A 47 17.35 11.30 5.47
C SER A 47 17.62 10.03 4.65
N THR A 48 18.84 9.49 4.77
CA THR A 48 19.25 8.24 4.10
C THR A 48 18.31 7.10 4.48
N TRP A 49 17.92 7.03 5.75
CA TRP A 49 16.95 6.08 6.28
C TRP A 49 15.60 6.16 5.57
N VAL A 50 14.98 7.36 5.48
CA VAL A 50 13.66 7.49 4.86
C VAL A 50 13.74 7.27 3.34
N ARG A 51 14.83 7.68 2.68
CA ARG A 51 15.04 7.40 1.26
C ARG A 51 15.10 5.89 0.99
N ARG A 52 15.92 5.15 1.74
CA ARG A 52 16.03 3.70 1.61
C ARG A 52 14.69 2.99 1.86
N LEU A 53 13.96 3.43 2.89
CA LEU A 53 12.61 2.92 3.18
C LEU A 53 11.66 3.13 1.99
N ARG A 54 11.66 4.32 1.37
CA ARG A 54 10.81 4.59 0.19
C ARG A 54 11.18 3.70 -1.00
N ASP A 55 12.47 3.50 -1.24
CA ASP A 55 12.95 2.65 -2.33
C ASP A 55 12.45 1.22 -2.16
N LEU A 56 12.62 0.65 -0.96
CA LEU A 56 12.17 -0.71 -0.65
C LEU A 56 10.64 -0.86 -0.76
N VAL A 57 9.87 0.12 -0.26
CA VAL A 57 8.41 0.12 -0.43
C VAL A 57 8.03 0.15 -1.91
N SER A 58 8.69 1.00 -2.72
CA SER A 58 8.41 1.08 -4.16
C SER A 58 8.75 -0.22 -4.89
N LEU A 59 9.86 -0.87 -4.55
CA LEU A 59 10.26 -2.16 -5.11
C LEU A 59 9.24 -3.25 -4.77
N HIS A 60 8.85 -3.37 -3.51
CA HIS A 60 7.85 -4.36 -3.10
C HIS A 60 6.48 -4.11 -3.74
N VAL A 61 6.04 -2.85 -3.85
CA VAL A 61 4.79 -2.52 -4.56
C VAL A 61 4.90 -2.91 -6.04
N SER A 62 6.04 -2.67 -6.68
CA SER A 62 6.30 -3.11 -8.05
C SER A 62 6.24 -4.64 -8.18
N ASP A 63 6.79 -5.37 -7.21
CA ASP A 63 6.74 -6.84 -7.20
C ASP A 63 5.33 -7.38 -7.01
N LEU A 64 4.45 -6.67 -6.29
CA LEU A 64 3.04 -7.02 -6.15
C LEU A 64 2.16 -6.59 -7.34
N GLY A 65 2.76 -6.07 -8.41
CA GLY A 65 2.05 -5.70 -9.64
C GLY A 65 1.74 -4.20 -9.75
N GLY A 66 2.14 -3.37 -8.80
CA GLY A 66 1.99 -1.91 -8.82
C GLY A 66 0.93 -1.35 -7.85
N GLU A 67 0.80 -0.02 -7.87
CA GLU A 67 -0.07 0.74 -6.95
C GLU A 67 -1.56 0.38 -7.06
N ASP A 68 -2.03 0.00 -8.25
CA ASP A 68 -3.43 -0.38 -8.48
C ASP A 68 -3.73 -1.84 -8.12
N ALA A 69 -2.70 -2.66 -7.96
CA ALA A 69 -2.82 -4.10 -7.71
C ALA A 69 -2.66 -4.47 -6.22
N ILE A 70 -2.18 -3.53 -5.40
CA ILE A 70 -1.89 -3.75 -3.99
C ILE A 70 -3.06 -3.33 -3.10
N SER A 71 -3.47 -4.20 -2.19
CA SER A 71 -4.44 -3.87 -1.14
C SER A 71 -3.79 -3.03 -0.04
N GLU A 72 -4.61 -2.26 0.70
CA GLU A 72 -4.10 -1.48 1.83
C GLU A 72 -3.51 -2.34 2.95
N ALA A 73 -3.97 -3.59 3.10
CA ALA A 73 -3.39 -4.55 4.04
C ALA A 73 -1.96 -4.95 3.62
N GLU A 74 -1.75 -5.30 2.35
CA GLU A 74 -0.41 -5.59 1.80
C GLU A 74 0.50 -4.36 1.90
N ARG A 75 -0.01 -3.15 1.59
CA ARG A 75 0.74 -1.90 1.74
C ARG A 75 1.21 -1.69 3.17
N SER A 76 0.34 -1.98 4.14
CA SER A 76 0.63 -1.91 5.57
C SER A 76 1.74 -2.90 5.97
N ILE A 77 1.70 -4.12 5.46
CA ILE A 77 2.71 -5.16 5.71
C ILE A 77 4.05 -4.79 5.08
N ILE A 78 4.06 -4.40 3.80
CA ILE A 78 5.27 -4.00 3.06
C ILE A 78 5.97 -2.83 3.74
N ARG A 79 5.22 -1.84 4.22
CA ARG A 79 5.83 -0.71 4.95
C ARG A 79 6.61 -1.19 6.18
N ARG A 80 6.10 -2.19 6.91
CA ARG A 80 6.78 -2.77 8.08
C ARG A 80 7.94 -3.65 7.66
N ALA A 81 7.79 -4.47 6.62
CA ALA A 81 8.87 -5.27 6.07
C ALA A 81 10.05 -4.37 5.66
N ALA A 82 9.79 -3.31 4.90
CA ALA A 82 10.81 -2.36 4.48
C ALA A 82 11.48 -1.65 5.69
N THR A 83 10.72 -1.28 6.72
CA THR A 83 11.31 -0.76 7.98
C THR A 83 12.26 -1.78 8.62
N LEU A 84 11.86 -3.05 8.74
CA LEU A 84 12.71 -4.08 9.33
C LEU A 84 13.96 -4.33 8.48
N THR A 85 13.86 -4.30 7.15
CA THR A 85 15.00 -4.39 6.25
C THR A 85 16.00 -3.26 6.50
N VAL A 86 15.56 -2.00 6.60
CA VAL A 86 16.46 -0.87 6.88
C VAL A 86 17.13 -1.01 8.25
N GLU A 87 16.43 -1.48 9.28
CA GLU A 87 17.03 -1.71 10.59
C GLU A 87 18.03 -2.87 10.59
N LEU A 88 17.76 -3.95 9.86
CA LEU A 88 18.71 -5.06 9.67
C LEU A 88 19.98 -4.57 8.96
N GLU A 89 19.85 -3.81 7.86
CA GLU A 89 20.98 -3.19 7.15
C GLU A 89 21.83 -2.31 8.09
N ARG A 90 21.20 -1.62 9.05
CA ARG A 90 21.91 -0.80 10.05
C ARG A 90 22.64 -1.65 11.09
N MET A 91 22.04 -2.74 11.55
CA MET A 91 22.70 -3.70 12.45
C MET A 91 23.89 -4.35 11.75
N GLU A 92 23.75 -4.75 10.49
CA GLU A 92 24.84 -5.30 9.67
C GLU A 92 25.99 -4.30 9.53
N ALA A 93 25.69 -3.03 9.26
CA ALA A 93 26.71 -1.97 9.20
C ALA A 93 27.43 -1.79 10.55
N ALA A 94 26.70 -1.88 11.67
CA ALA A 94 27.29 -1.84 13.00
C ALA A 94 28.22 -3.04 13.25
N PHE A 95 27.80 -4.25 12.86
CA PHE A 95 28.60 -5.47 12.97
C PHE A 95 29.89 -5.36 12.16
N ALA A 96 29.78 -4.90 10.91
CA ALA A 96 30.92 -4.72 10.03
C ALA A 96 31.91 -3.69 10.57
N THR A 97 31.41 -2.57 11.13
CA THR A 97 32.23 -1.52 11.73
C THR A 97 32.94 -2.00 12.99
N ALA A 98 32.27 -2.81 13.82
CA ALA A 98 32.82 -3.39 15.04
C ALA A 98 33.71 -4.63 14.79
N GLY A 99 33.68 -5.20 13.59
CA GLY A 99 34.35 -6.44 13.21
C GLY A 99 33.68 -7.72 13.73
N ALA A 100 32.67 -7.61 14.59
CA ALA A 100 31.86 -8.70 15.10
C ALA A 100 30.51 -8.17 15.65
N ALA A 101 29.51 -9.05 15.71
CA ALA A 101 28.28 -8.78 16.46
C ALA A 101 28.45 -9.16 17.94
N GLN A 102 27.85 -8.39 18.85
CA GLN A 102 27.68 -8.84 20.22
C GLN A 102 26.55 -9.87 20.31
N PRO A 103 26.58 -10.83 21.26
CA PRO A 103 25.53 -11.85 21.39
C PRO A 103 24.12 -11.26 21.48
N SER A 104 23.93 -10.18 22.24
CA SER A 104 22.64 -9.49 22.37
C SER A 104 22.13 -8.90 21.05
N ASP A 105 23.04 -8.39 20.22
CA ASP A 105 22.68 -7.80 18.94
C ASP A 105 22.35 -8.90 17.93
N LEU A 106 23.07 -10.02 17.99
CA LEU A 106 22.78 -11.20 17.18
C LEU A 106 21.37 -11.75 17.50
N ASP A 107 21.00 -11.81 18.78
CA ASP A 107 19.67 -12.25 19.21
C ASP A 107 18.56 -11.30 18.72
N LEU A 108 18.81 -9.99 18.74
CA LEU A 108 17.87 -9.01 18.19
C LEU A 108 17.77 -9.12 16.67
N TYR A 109 18.90 -9.28 15.99
CA TYR A 109 19.00 -9.44 14.55
C TYR A 109 18.22 -10.68 14.09
N GLN A 110 18.44 -11.84 14.73
CA GLN A 110 17.74 -13.09 14.40
C GLN A 110 16.21 -12.96 14.56
N ARG A 111 15.75 -12.36 15.67
CA ARG A 111 14.30 -12.13 15.88
C ARG A 111 13.72 -11.20 14.83
N THR A 112 14.46 -10.15 14.48
CA THR A 112 14.02 -9.16 13.48
C THR A 112 13.97 -9.77 12.08
N ALA A 113 14.99 -10.53 11.68
CA ALA A 113 15.02 -11.27 10.43
C ALA A 113 13.89 -12.33 10.34
N GLY A 114 13.61 -13.04 11.44
CA GLY A 114 12.50 -13.98 11.51
C GLY A 114 11.12 -13.32 11.41
N ASN A 115 10.97 -12.09 11.93
CA ASN A 115 9.76 -11.28 11.72
C ASN A 115 9.64 -10.80 10.26
N LEU A 116 10.74 -10.33 9.66
CA LEU A 116 10.77 -9.90 8.27
C LEU A 116 10.31 -11.02 7.33
N ARG A 117 10.86 -12.23 7.48
CA ARG A 117 10.44 -13.40 6.68
C ARG A 117 8.93 -13.61 6.76
N ARG A 118 8.35 -13.63 7.97
CA ARG A 118 6.91 -13.85 8.17
C ARG A 118 6.04 -12.77 7.53
N LEU A 119 6.48 -11.50 7.59
CA LEU A 119 5.80 -10.40 6.90
C LEU A 119 5.83 -10.60 5.38
N LEU A 120 6.99 -10.96 4.81
CA LEU A 120 7.12 -11.19 3.37
C LEU A 120 6.31 -12.42 2.90
N GLU A 121 6.30 -13.50 3.68
CA GLU A 121 5.46 -14.67 3.39
C GLU A 121 3.97 -14.35 3.36
N SER A 122 3.51 -13.39 4.19
CA SER A 122 2.10 -12.99 4.21
C SER A 122 1.63 -12.21 2.97
N VAL A 123 2.55 -11.60 2.20
CA VAL A 123 2.23 -10.90 0.93
C VAL A 123 2.62 -11.71 -0.31
N GLY A 124 3.44 -12.74 -0.14
CA GLY A 124 3.97 -13.59 -1.20
C GLY A 124 5.44 -13.28 -1.50
N LEU A 125 6.23 -14.34 -1.71
CA LEU A 125 7.66 -14.24 -2.04
C LEU A 125 7.92 -14.11 -3.54
N GLU A 126 6.89 -14.29 -4.36
CA GLU A 126 6.97 -14.25 -5.81
C GLU A 126 6.50 -12.91 -6.37
N ARG A 127 7.15 -12.48 -7.46
CA ARG A 127 6.73 -11.30 -8.21
C ARG A 127 5.47 -11.61 -9.01
N ARG A 128 4.44 -10.77 -8.86
CA ARG A 128 3.21 -10.80 -9.68
C ARG A 128 3.40 -9.95 -10.93
N GLN A 129 3.16 -10.56 -12.08
CA GLN A 129 3.18 -9.83 -13.34
C GLN A 129 1.97 -8.87 -13.42
N ARG A 130 2.22 -7.60 -13.73
CA ARG A 130 1.15 -6.64 -14.02
C ARG A 130 0.47 -7.03 -15.34
N ASN A 131 -0.86 -7.04 -15.37
CA ASN A 131 -1.59 -7.17 -16.62
C ASN A 131 -1.46 -5.87 -17.43
N VAL A 132 -0.78 -5.95 -18.57
CA VAL A 132 -0.56 -4.82 -19.49
C VAL A 132 -1.29 -5.02 -20.82
N THR A 133 -2.15 -6.04 -20.91
CA THR A 133 -2.89 -6.36 -22.14
C THR A 133 -3.94 -5.29 -22.38
N PRO A 134 -3.89 -4.54 -23.50
CA PRO A 134 -4.90 -3.55 -23.82
C PRO A 134 -6.24 -4.24 -24.03
N THR A 135 -7.31 -3.61 -23.57
CA THR A 135 -8.66 -4.01 -23.94
C THR A 135 -8.89 -3.79 -25.44
N LEU A 136 -9.88 -4.49 -26.02
CA LEU A 136 -10.22 -4.33 -27.44
C LEU A 136 -10.60 -2.88 -27.79
N SER A 137 -11.28 -2.19 -26.87
CA SER A 137 -11.66 -0.78 -27.02
C SER A 137 -10.43 0.14 -27.05
N GLU A 138 -9.49 -0.04 -26.11
CA GLU A 138 -8.24 0.72 -26.08
C GLU A 138 -7.39 0.48 -27.33
N TYR A 139 -7.33 -0.77 -27.78
CA TYR A 139 -6.63 -1.13 -29.01
C TYR A 139 -7.24 -0.44 -30.25
N ALA A 140 -8.57 -0.47 -30.38
CA ALA A 140 -9.30 0.17 -31.47
C ALA A 140 -9.11 1.70 -31.45
N ALA A 141 -9.22 2.34 -30.29
CA ALA A 141 -9.01 3.78 -30.12
C ALA A 141 -7.59 4.19 -30.53
N ARG A 142 -6.57 3.43 -30.09
CA ARG A 142 -5.17 3.66 -30.49
C ARG A 142 -4.99 3.58 -32.00
N LYS A 143 -5.56 2.55 -32.66
CA LYS A 143 -5.47 2.38 -34.11
C LYS A 143 -6.19 3.49 -34.88
N ALA A 144 -7.33 3.96 -34.39
CA ALA A 144 -8.03 5.10 -34.98
C ALA A 144 -7.19 6.39 -34.91
N ALA A 145 -6.53 6.65 -33.76
CA ALA A 145 -5.66 7.80 -33.58
C ALA A 145 -4.41 7.75 -34.47
N GLU A 146 -3.79 6.59 -34.65
CA GLU A 146 -2.66 6.40 -35.59
C GLU A 146 -3.08 6.71 -37.03
N LYS A 147 -4.24 6.21 -37.46
CA LYS A 147 -4.77 6.46 -38.81
C LYS A 147 -5.06 7.95 -39.05
N ALA A 148 -5.61 8.65 -38.06
CA ALA A 148 -5.91 10.07 -38.15
C ALA A 148 -4.66 10.95 -38.22
N ARG A 149 -3.53 10.52 -37.66
CA ARG A 149 -2.25 11.24 -37.75
C ARG A 149 -1.51 11.00 -39.07
N ALA A 150 -1.83 9.91 -39.75
CA ALA A 150 -1.23 9.53 -41.03
C ALA A 150 -2.02 10.05 -42.24
N ALA A 151 -3.20 10.64 -42.01
CA ALA A 151 -4.05 11.29 -43.01
C ALA A 151 -3.84 12.82 -42.96
#